data_AF-A0A820KL66-F1
#
_entry.id   AF-A0A820KL66-F1
#
_cell.length_a   1.000
_cell.length_b   1.000
_cell.length_c   1.000
_cell.angle_alpha   90.00
_cell.angle_beta   90.00
_cell.angle_gamma   90.00
#
_symmetry.space_group_name_H-M   'P 1'
#
loop_
_entity.id
_entity.type
_entity.pdbx_description
1 polymer ?
#
loop_
_entity_poly.entity_id
_entity_poly.type
_entity_poly.pdbx_seq_one_letter_code
_entity_poly.pdbx_strand_id
1 'polypeptide(L)'
;YKPFYINYKTTEQTLIHLIEAINDSDLFTVDAESICIPKKPNEPALIQLQIIQKNLFSYVIFVEVRHLPNMHERTFILIQELFVALFNSNKNIYIWGSIDELKKFLNFNLFSSSQIYLSNNINLQDEFKIFWKQHHPHKPKLSSTNDNIL
;
A
#
# COMPACT_ATOMS: atom_id res chain seq x y z
N TYR A 1 2.66 -8.34 -16.75
CA TYR A 1 1.86 -8.57 -15.53
C TYR A 1 0.38 -8.48 -15.88
N LYS A 2 -0.45 -9.40 -15.40
CA LYS A 2 -1.90 -9.27 -15.49
C LYS A 2 -2.40 -8.74 -14.14
N PRO A 3 -3.04 -7.56 -14.10
CA PRO A 3 -3.57 -7.03 -12.85
C PRO A 3 -4.77 -7.85 -12.37
N PHE A 4 -4.88 -8.03 -11.06
CA PHE A 4 -6.05 -8.60 -10.39
C PHE A 4 -6.84 -7.47 -9.73
N TYR A 5 -8.15 -7.44 -9.96
CA TYR A 5 -9.06 -6.49 -9.33
C TYR A 5 -9.93 -7.23 -8.33
N ILE A 6 -9.76 -6.92 -7.04
CA ILE A 6 -10.52 -7.48 -5.94
C ILE A 6 -11.72 -6.57 -5.65
N ASN A 7 -12.91 -7.12 -5.87
CA ASN A 7 -14.22 -6.49 -5.68
C ASN A 7 -15.31 -7.58 -5.56
N TYR A 8 -16.58 -7.19 -5.53
CA TYR A 8 -17.75 -8.06 -5.38
C TYR A 8 -17.93 -9.11 -6.49
N LYS A 9 -17.21 -8.99 -7.61
CA LYS A 9 -17.22 -9.98 -8.71
C LYS A 9 -16.05 -10.96 -8.62
N THR A 10 -15.16 -10.80 -7.65
CA THR A 10 -13.98 -11.65 -7.53
C THR A 10 -14.39 -13.04 -7.05
N THR A 11 -13.86 -14.07 -7.71
CA THR A 11 -14.17 -15.45 -7.38
C THR A 11 -13.33 -15.95 -6.22
N GLU A 12 -13.87 -16.89 -5.45
CA GLU A 12 -13.14 -17.54 -4.35
C GLU A 12 -11.82 -18.17 -4.84
N GLN A 13 -11.85 -18.84 -5.99
CA GLN A 13 -10.66 -19.45 -6.60
C GLN A 13 -9.53 -18.44 -6.83
N THR A 14 -9.89 -17.22 -7.26
CA THR A 14 -8.91 -16.14 -7.46
C THR A 14 -8.31 -15.72 -6.13
N LEU A 15 -9.12 -15.57 -5.09
CA LEU A 15 -8.66 -15.16 -3.77
C LEU A 15 -7.76 -16.22 -3.13
N ILE A 16 -8.13 -17.50 -3.21
CA ILE A 16 -7.33 -18.63 -2.72
C ILE A 16 -5.95 -18.63 -3.39
N HIS A 17 -5.92 -18.51 -4.72
CA HIS A 17 -4.67 -18.44 -5.47
C HIS A 17 -3.78 -17.26 -5.05
N LEU A 18 -4.38 -16.08 -4.81
CA LEU A 18 -3.63 -14.91 -4.35
C LEU A 18 -3.12 -15.08 -2.91
N ILE A 19 -3.88 -15.72 -2.02
CA ILE A 19 -3.44 -16.04 -0.65
C ILE A 19 -2.22 -16.97 -0.69
N GLU A 20 -2.25 -18.02 -1.53
CA GLU A 20 -1.10 -18.90 -1.76
C GLU A 20 0.12 -18.11 -2.24
N ALA A 21 -0.06 -17.23 -3.23
CA ALA A 21 1.03 -16.39 -3.74
C ALA A 21 1.62 -15.44 -2.68
N ILE A 22 0.80 -14.90 -1.76
CA ILE A 22 1.28 -14.09 -0.63
C ILE A 22 2.05 -14.97 0.36
N ASN A 23 1.56 -16.17 0.66
CA ASN A 23 2.22 -17.07 1.60
C ASN A 23 3.63 -17.47 1.10
N ASP A 24 3.78 -17.67 -0.20
CA ASP A 24 5.05 -18.03 -0.85
C ASP A 24 6.02 -16.87 -1.08
N SER A 25 5.63 -15.62 -0.77
CA SER A 25 6.45 -14.42 -0.96
C SER A 25 6.84 -13.78 0.37
N ASP A 26 8.05 -13.23 0.45
CA ASP A 26 8.58 -12.49 1.60
C ASP A 26 8.61 -10.97 1.37
N LEU A 27 8.29 -10.53 0.16
CA LEU A 27 8.52 -9.17 -0.31
C LEU A 27 7.29 -8.58 -1.01
N PHE A 28 6.86 -7.41 -0.54
CA PHE A 28 5.65 -6.74 -1.02
C PHE A 28 5.84 -5.24 -1.14
N THR A 29 5.08 -4.62 -2.05
CA THR A 29 4.78 -3.19 -1.94
C THR A 29 3.30 -2.99 -1.65
N VAL A 30 2.99 -2.02 -0.80
CA VAL A 30 1.61 -1.61 -0.51
C VAL A 30 1.50 -0.11 -0.73
N ASP A 31 0.45 0.30 -1.40
CA ASP A 31 0.12 1.70 -1.64
C ASP A 31 -1.38 1.92 -1.46
N ALA A 32 -1.77 3.11 -1.02
CA ALA A 32 -3.13 3.37 -0.58
C ALA A 32 -3.64 4.70 -1.16
N GLU A 33 -4.67 4.61 -1.99
CA GLU A 33 -5.21 5.74 -2.72
C GLU A 33 -6.54 6.19 -2.13
N SER A 34 -6.66 7.50 -1.94
CA SER A 34 -7.87 8.17 -1.49
C SER A 34 -8.37 9.12 -2.56
N ILE A 35 -9.69 9.21 -2.75
CA ILE A 35 -10.29 10.17 -3.67
C ILE A 35 -10.69 11.45 -2.94
N CYS A 36 -10.51 12.58 -3.63
CA CYS A 36 -11.00 13.87 -3.18
C CYS A 36 -12.29 14.20 -3.92
N ILE A 37 -13.42 14.12 -3.22
CA ILE A 37 -14.72 14.55 -3.74
C ILE A 37 -15.03 15.92 -3.12
N PRO A 38 -15.61 16.88 -3.85
CA PRO A 38 -16.11 18.12 -3.24
C PRO A 38 -16.99 17.81 -2.02
N LYS A 39 -16.64 18.39 -0.85
CA LYS A 39 -17.24 18.15 0.48
C LYS A 39 -16.83 16.87 1.23
N LYS A 40 -16.05 15.97 0.62
CA LYS A 40 -15.46 14.78 1.27
C LYS A 40 -14.00 14.59 0.82
N PRO A 41 -13.05 15.35 1.39
CA PRO A 41 -11.64 15.16 1.08
C PRO A 41 -11.15 13.82 1.63
N ASN A 42 -10.27 13.16 0.88
CA ASN A 42 -9.49 11.98 1.30
C ASN A 42 -10.31 10.75 1.71
N GLU A 43 -11.37 10.45 0.97
CA GLU A 43 -12.16 9.25 1.22
C GLU A 43 -11.46 8.02 0.61
N PRO A 44 -11.25 6.93 1.37
CA PRO A 44 -10.57 5.72 0.88
C PRO A 44 -11.21 5.16 -0.39
N ALA A 45 -10.39 4.70 -1.33
CA ALA A 45 -10.86 4.19 -2.61
C ALA A 45 -10.21 2.88 -3.02
N LEU A 46 -8.89 2.77 -2.87
CA LEU A 46 -8.14 1.68 -3.46
C LEU A 46 -6.92 1.35 -2.59
N ILE A 47 -6.65 0.06 -2.40
CA ILE A 47 -5.36 -0.42 -1.90
C ILE A 47 -4.69 -1.17 -3.03
N GLN A 48 -3.49 -0.77 -3.40
CA GLN A 48 -2.66 -1.45 -4.38
C GLN A 48 -1.62 -2.32 -3.66
N LEU A 49 -1.53 -3.58 -4.05
CA LEU A 49 -0.60 -4.55 -3.51
C LEU A 49 0.25 -5.10 -4.66
N GLN A 50 1.57 -5.18 -4.47
CA GLN A 50 2.44 -5.92 -5.37
C GLN A 50 3.09 -7.08 -4.61
N ILE A 51 2.94 -8.30 -5.12
CA ILE A 51 3.64 -9.48 -4.61
C ILE A 51 4.91 -9.63 -5.45
N ILE A 52 6.09 -9.47 -4.83
CA ILE A 52 7.36 -9.52 -5.54
C ILE A 52 7.99 -10.90 -5.38
N GLN A 53 7.93 -11.70 -6.44
CA GLN A 53 8.55 -13.03 -6.48
C GLN A 53 9.93 -12.98 -7.15
N LYS A 54 10.93 -13.63 -6.55
CA LYS A 54 12.33 -13.60 -7.04
C LYS A 54 12.52 -14.37 -8.36
N ASN A 55 11.79 -15.47 -8.53
CA ASN A 55 11.98 -16.42 -9.66
C ASN A 55 10.72 -16.64 -10.50
N LEU A 56 9.67 -15.83 -10.29
CA LEU A 56 8.36 -15.98 -10.91
C LEU A 56 7.79 -14.60 -11.27
N PHE A 57 6.64 -14.58 -11.95
CA PHE A 57 5.95 -13.34 -12.26
C PHE A 57 5.35 -12.72 -11.00
N SER A 58 5.72 -11.47 -10.72
CA SER A 58 5.06 -10.65 -9.70
C SER A 58 3.56 -10.50 -9.96
N TYR A 59 2.78 -10.28 -8.91
CA TYR A 59 1.35 -10.00 -9.00
C TYR A 59 1.12 -8.53 -8.68
N VAL A 60 0.19 -7.89 -9.39
CA VAL A 60 -0.33 -6.56 -9.04
C VAL A 60 -1.81 -6.73 -8.75
N ILE A 61 -2.21 -6.33 -7.55
CA ILE A 61 -3.55 -6.51 -7.01
C ILE A 61 -4.11 -5.14 -6.65
N PHE A 62 -5.34 -4.88 -7.07
CA PHE A 62 -6.09 -3.67 -6.84
C PHE A 62 -7.33 -4.00 -6.01
N VAL A 63 -7.37 -3.59 -4.75
CA VAL A 63 -8.50 -3.83 -3.86
C VAL A 63 -9.42 -2.61 -3.86
N GLU A 64 -10.55 -2.73 -4.56
CA GLU A 64 -11.52 -1.66 -4.72
C GLU A 64 -12.45 -1.62 -3.49
N VAL A 65 -12.04 -0.91 -2.44
CA VAL A 65 -12.68 -1.05 -1.10
C VAL A 65 -14.14 -0.60 -1.06
N ARG A 66 -14.58 0.22 -2.01
CA ARG A 66 -16.00 0.63 -2.16
C ARG A 66 -16.87 -0.39 -2.86
N HIS A 67 -16.26 -1.40 -3.45
CA HIS A 67 -16.90 -2.43 -4.23
C HIS A 67 -16.67 -3.81 -3.61
N LEU A 68 -16.45 -3.88 -2.29
CA LEU A 68 -16.29 -5.16 -1.60
C LEU A 68 -17.61 -5.94 -1.55
N PRO A 69 -17.54 -7.28 -1.51
CA PRO A 69 -18.70 -8.13 -1.24
C PRO A 69 -19.27 -7.89 0.17
N ASN A 70 -20.45 -8.44 0.46
CA ASN A 70 -21.03 -8.36 1.80
C ASN A 70 -20.13 -9.04 2.84
N MET A 71 -20.02 -8.47 4.05
CA MET A 71 -19.14 -8.98 5.11
C MET A 71 -19.43 -10.42 5.55
N HIS A 72 -20.63 -10.93 5.29
CA HIS A 72 -21.02 -12.30 5.61
C HIS A 72 -20.75 -13.30 4.47
N GLU A 73 -20.35 -12.82 3.29
CA GLU A 73 -20.02 -13.69 2.16
C GLU A 73 -18.63 -14.31 2.33
N ARG A 74 -18.48 -15.55 1.85
CA ARG A 74 -17.20 -16.27 1.90
C ARG A 74 -16.09 -15.52 1.16
N THR A 75 -16.41 -14.84 0.07
CA THR A 75 -15.50 -13.98 -0.69
C THR A 75 -14.93 -12.85 0.17
N PHE A 76 -15.74 -12.19 1.01
CA PHE A 76 -15.25 -11.17 1.94
C PHE A 76 -14.29 -11.75 2.97
N ILE A 77 -14.64 -12.90 3.55
CA ILE A 77 -13.80 -13.60 4.52
C ILE A 77 -12.44 -13.94 3.88
N LEU A 78 -12.42 -14.43 2.64
CA LEU A 78 -11.19 -14.70 1.90
C LEU A 78 -10.37 -13.43 1.64
N ILE A 79 -11.00 -12.28 1.40
CA ILE A 79 -10.28 -11.00 1.29
C ILE A 79 -9.64 -10.63 2.64
N GLN A 80 -10.32 -10.86 3.77
CA GLN A 80 -9.72 -10.66 5.09
C GLN A 80 -8.53 -11.62 5.32
N GLU A 81 -8.68 -12.90 4.98
CA GLU A 81 -7.61 -13.90 5.06
C GLU A 81 -6.38 -13.49 4.22
N LEU A 82 -6.60 -12.88 3.04
CA LEU A 82 -5.54 -12.30 2.21
C LEU A 82 -4.75 -11.23 2.94
N PHE A 83 -5.42 -10.28 3.62
CA PHE A 83 -4.74 -9.25 4.40
C PHE A 83 -4.08 -9.77 5.68
N VAL A 84 -4.65 -10.80 6.31
CA VAL A 84 -4.02 -11.52 7.44
C VAL A 84 -2.70 -12.14 7.00
N ALA A 85 -2.66 -12.79 5.82
CA ALA A 85 -1.44 -13.37 5.26
C ALA A 85 -0.40 -12.31 4.90
N LEU A 86 -0.85 -11.15 4.37
CA LEU A 86 0.01 -10.05 3.98
C LEU A 86 0.71 -9.38 5.17
N PHE A 87 -0.05 -9.02 6.21
CA PHE A 87 0.46 -8.29 7.38
C PHE A 87 1.06 -9.21 8.47
N ASN A 88 1.66 -10.32 8.05
CA ASN A 88 2.38 -11.21 8.95
C ASN A 88 3.79 -10.65 9.24
N SER A 89 4.32 -10.91 10.43
CA SER A 89 5.59 -10.35 10.91
C SER A 89 6.82 -10.84 10.14
N ASN A 90 6.69 -11.94 9.39
CA ASN A 90 7.75 -12.49 8.55
C ASN A 90 7.81 -11.87 7.14
N LYS A 91 6.96 -10.89 6.82
CA LYS A 91 6.91 -10.23 5.52
C LYS A 91 7.58 -8.85 5.58
N ASN A 92 8.29 -8.50 4.51
CA ASN A 92 8.84 -7.16 4.31
C ASN A 92 7.90 -6.37 3.39
N ILE A 93 7.31 -5.31 3.94
CA ILE A 93 6.33 -4.48 3.24
C ILE A 93 6.93 -3.11 2.99
N TYR A 94 7.06 -2.75 1.72
CA TYR A 94 7.52 -1.44 1.30
C TYR A 94 6.31 -0.57 0.97
N ILE A 95 6.21 0.60 1.60
CA ILE A 95 5.05 1.48 1.47
C ILE A 95 5.49 2.81 0.89
N TRP A 96 4.75 3.29 -0.10
CA TRP A 96 4.96 4.63 -0.65
C TRP A 96 4.26 5.67 0.22
N GLY A 97 4.88 6.00 1.36
CA GLY A 97 4.29 6.88 2.37
C GLY A 97 4.29 6.24 3.75
N SER A 98 3.49 6.81 4.66
CA SER A 98 3.39 6.27 6.01
C SER A 98 2.39 5.10 6.05
N ILE A 99 2.70 4.06 6.84
CA ILE A 99 1.76 2.99 7.20
C ILE A 99 0.43 3.56 7.76
N ASP A 100 0.47 4.77 8.33
CA ASP A 100 -0.70 5.48 8.84
C ASP A 100 -1.75 5.79 7.77
N GLU A 101 -1.39 5.80 6.48
CA GLU A 101 -2.35 6.01 5.39
C GLU A 101 -3.38 4.87 5.33
N LEU A 102 -2.99 3.66 5.73
CA LEU A 102 -3.89 2.51 5.85
C LEU A 102 -4.92 2.66 6.97
N LYS A 103 -4.71 3.55 7.96
CA LYS A 103 -5.69 3.76 9.05
C LYS A 103 -7.06 4.16 8.53
N LYS A 104 -7.11 4.89 7.41
CA LYS A 104 -8.37 5.33 6.81
C LYS A 104 -9.20 4.15 6.30
N PHE A 105 -8.60 2.97 6.11
CA PHE A 105 -9.24 1.76 5.59
C PHE A 105 -9.70 0.78 6.68
N LEU A 106 -9.44 1.07 7.96
CA LEU A 106 -9.82 0.18 9.07
C LEU A 106 -11.34 -0.04 9.17
N ASN A 107 -12.14 0.94 8.72
CA ASN A 107 -13.60 0.84 8.69
C ASN A 107 -14.15 -0.18 7.70
N PHE A 108 -13.34 -0.69 6.76
CA PHE A 108 -13.73 -1.76 5.85
C PHE A 108 -13.54 -3.16 6.46
N ASN A 109 -13.05 -3.27 7.70
CA ASN A 109 -12.82 -4.53 8.40
C ASN A 109 -11.91 -5.53 7.66
N LEU A 110 -11.06 -5.06 6.75
CA LEU A 110 -10.13 -5.91 6.00
C LEU A 110 -8.94 -6.37 6.84
N PHE A 111 -8.53 -5.52 7.79
CA PHE A 111 -7.43 -5.73 8.72
C PHE A 111 -7.59 -4.79 9.92
N SER A 112 -6.86 -5.07 11.00
CA SER A 112 -6.80 -4.23 12.20
C SER A 112 -5.58 -3.31 12.21
N SER A 113 -5.60 -2.33 13.11
CA SER A 113 -4.42 -1.50 13.39
C SER A 113 -3.25 -2.33 13.91
N SER A 114 -3.50 -3.34 14.76
CA SER A 114 -2.44 -4.20 15.27
C SER A 114 -1.75 -4.97 14.14
N GLN A 115 -2.48 -5.47 13.15
CA GLN A 115 -1.90 -6.19 12.01
C GLN A 115 -0.94 -5.31 11.22
N ILE A 116 -1.34 -4.10 10.84
CA ILE A 116 -0.49 -3.22 10.02
C ILE A 116 0.78 -2.75 10.76
N TYR A 117 0.81 -2.78 12.09
CA TYR A 117 2.01 -2.42 12.87
C TYR A 117 2.87 -3.62 13.28
N LEU A 118 2.38 -4.85 13.11
CA LEU A 118 3.15 -6.07 13.35
C LEU A 118 4.09 -6.40 12.20
N SER A 119 3.80 -5.91 10.99
CA SER A 119 4.63 -6.12 9.80
C SER A 119 5.89 -5.24 9.81
N ASN A 120 6.98 -5.75 9.21
CA ASN A 120 8.17 -4.95 8.98
C ASN A 120 7.93 -3.98 7.81
N ASN A 121 7.58 -2.74 8.13
CA ASN A 121 7.21 -1.73 7.15
C ASN A 121 8.36 -0.77 6.87
N ILE A 122 8.68 -0.57 5.59
CA ILE A 122 9.72 0.36 5.12
C ILE A 122 9.05 1.49 4.35
N ASN A 123 9.21 2.73 4.80
CA ASN A 123 8.68 3.91 4.11
C ASN A 123 9.60 4.30 2.94
N LEU A 124 9.21 3.92 1.72
CA LEU A 124 9.94 4.25 0.49
C LEU A 124 10.04 5.75 0.23
N GLN A 125 9.08 6.54 0.70
CA GLN A 125 9.09 7.98 0.47
C GLN A 125 10.24 8.65 1.24
N ASP A 126 10.54 8.16 2.44
CA ASP A 126 11.65 8.69 3.24
C ASP A 126 13.00 8.25 2.67
N GLU A 127 13.12 6.99 2.26
CA GLU A 127 14.29 6.49 1.52
C GLU A 127 14.53 7.30 0.24
N PHE A 128 13.47 7.58 -0.51
CA PHE A 128 13.55 8.40 -1.71
C PHE A 128 13.99 9.85 -1.41
N LYS A 129 13.48 10.48 -0.34
CA LYS A 129 13.93 11.83 0.07
C LYS A 129 15.41 11.85 0.41
N ILE A 130 15.92 10.82 1.07
CA ILE A 130 17.35 10.69 1.40
C ILE A 130 18.17 10.54 0.12
N PHE A 131 17.79 9.59 -0.73
CA PHE A 131 18.45 9.35 -2.02
C PHE A 131 18.49 10.63 -2.87
N TRP A 132 17.36 11.33 -2.99
CA TRP A 132 17.23 12.55 -3.77
C TRP A 132 18.15 13.65 -3.26
N LYS A 133 18.18 13.89 -1.93
CA LYS A 133 19.07 14.90 -1.32
C LYS A 133 20.55 14.61 -1.58
N GLN A 134 20.96 13.35 -1.59
CA GLN A 134 22.34 12.93 -1.84
C GLN A 134 22.77 13.16 -3.30
N HIS A 135 21.87 12.91 -4.25
CA HIS A 135 22.18 12.95 -5.70
C HIS A 135 21.81 14.28 -6.37
N HIS A 136 20.95 15.08 -5.73
CA HIS A 136 20.54 16.41 -6.18
C HIS A 136 20.74 17.45 -5.07
N PRO A 137 21.99 17.67 -4.61
CA PRO A 137 22.26 18.66 -3.59
C PRO A 137 21.77 20.03 -4.07
N HIS A 138 20.87 20.64 -3.30
CA HIS A 138 20.44 22.00 -3.57
C HIS A 138 21.69 22.89 -3.52
N LYS A 139 22.02 23.54 -4.64
CA LYS A 139 23.01 24.61 -4.62
C LYS A 139 22.53 25.62 -3.56
N PRO A 140 23.35 25.99 -2.56
CA PRO A 140 22.95 27.02 -1.63
C PRO A 140 22.54 28.24 -2.45
N LYS A 141 21.36 28.79 -2.16
CA LYS A 141 21.01 30.11 -2.69
C LYS A 141 22.15 31.03 -2.24
N LEU A 142 22.94 31.53 -3.18
CA LEU A 142 23.83 32.66 -2.94
C LEU A 142 22.93 33.73 -2.33
N SER A 143 23.07 33.94 -1.03
CA SER A 143 22.54 35.11 -0.37
C SER A 143 23.14 36.28 -1.12
N SER A 144 22.33 36.97 -1.90
CA SER A 144 22.67 38.27 -2.46
C SER A 144 23.09 39.15 -1.29
N THR A 145 24.39 39.31 -1.10
CA THR A 145 24.97 40.37 -0.31
C THR A 145 24.41 41.67 -0.89
N ASN A 146 23.49 42.29 -0.15
CA ASN A 146 23.16 43.67 -0.36
C ASN A 146 24.41 44.47 0.03
N ASP A 147 25.27 44.71 -0.96
CA ASP A 147 26.28 45.77 -0.90
C ASP A 147 25.55 47.11 -0.93
N ASN A 148 25.00 47.52 0.22
CA ASN A 148 24.64 48.91 0.45
C ASN A 148 25.92 49.67 0.83
N ILE A 149 26.65 50.08 -0.21
CA ILE A 149 27.52 51.24 -0.16
C ILE A 149 26.62 52.47 -0.38
N LEU A 150 26.41 53.24 0.68
CA LEU A 150 26.45 54.72 0.73
C LEU A 150 26.08 55.21 2.13
#